data_AF-A0A6A7MCC4-F1
#
_entry.id   AF-A0A6A7MCC4-F1
#
_cell.length_a   1.000
_cell.length_b   1.000
_cell.length_c   1.000
_cell.angle_alpha   90.00
_cell.angle_beta   90.00
_cell.angle_gamma   90.00
#
_symmetry.space_group_name_H-M   'P 1'
#
loop_
_entity.id
_entity.type
_entity.pdbx_description
1 polymer ?
#
loop_
_entity_poly.entity_id
_entity_poly.type
_entity_poly.pdbx_seq_one_letter_code
_entity_poly.pdbx_strand_id
1 'polypeptide(L)'
;MATLSQLLFMKLVFNRLPERVPWAMRPVAKMISNGADKALLGPQITNHFAFLESELHKREWFAGAELTAADVQMSFPIEAADARVGFAGRLPKLKGFVDRVQARPAYKRALERGGAQTFLK
;
A
#
# COMPACT_ATOMS: atom_id res chain seq x y z
N MET A 1 8.14 10.59 11.22
CA MET A 1 8.92 9.41 10.76
C MET A 1 8.85 8.25 11.76
N ALA A 2 9.21 8.43 13.04
CA ALA A 2 9.09 7.37 14.07
C ALA A 2 7.64 6.96 14.40
N THR A 3 6.67 7.85 14.17
CA THR A 3 5.25 7.59 14.42
C THR A 3 4.64 6.61 13.40
N LEU A 4 5.08 6.65 12.13
CA LEU A 4 4.58 5.76 11.08
C LEU A 4 5.04 4.32 11.28
N SER A 5 6.31 4.09 11.66
CA SER A 5 6.81 2.75 11.97
C SER A 5 6.11 2.15 13.19
N GLN A 6 5.86 2.96 14.22
CA GLN A 6 5.13 2.52 15.42
C GLN A 6 3.68 2.11 15.09
N LEU A 7 3.01 2.87 14.23
CA LEU A 7 1.64 2.56 13.80
C LEU A 7 1.57 1.30 12.92
N LEU A 8 2.54 1.13 12.02
CA LEU A 8 2.62 -0.06 11.17
C LEU A 8 2.96 -1.32 11.96
N PHE A 9 3.82 -1.21 12.97
CA PHE A 9 4.12 -2.30 13.91
C PHE A 9 2.87 -2.70 14.70
N MET A 10 2.13 -1.73 15.24
CA MET A 10 0.86 -2.01 15.94
C MET A 10 -0.16 -2.67 15.02
N LYS A 11 -0.30 -2.20 13.76
CA LYS A 11 -1.19 -2.82 12.78
C LYS A 11 -0.81 -4.28 12.47
N LEU A 12 0.49 -4.59 12.41
CA LEU A 12 0.98 -5.95 12.22
C LEU A 12 0.63 -6.86 13.40
N VAL A 13 0.80 -6.36 14.64
CA VAL A 13 0.44 -7.08 15.87
C VAL A 13 -1.06 -7.36 15.91
N PHE A 14 -1.90 -6.36 15.62
CA PHE A 14 -3.35 -6.51 15.59
C PHE A 14 -3.86 -7.43 14.47
N ASN A 15 -3.17 -7.50 13.33
CA ASN A 15 -3.52 -8.44 12.27
C ASN A 15 -3.15 -9.89 12.58
N ARG A 16 -2.18 -10.14 13.46
CA ARG A 16 -1.76 -11.49 13.89
C ARG A 16 -2.55 -12.03 15.09
N LEU A 17 -3.24 -11.15 15.82
CA LEU A 17 -4.07 -11.49 16.97
C LEU A 17 -5.24 -12.47 16.65
N PRO A 18 -6.02 -12.29 15.56
CA PRO A 18 -7.11 -13.17 15.17
C PRO A 18 -6.70 -14.62 14.89
N GLU A 19 -5.46 -14.84 14.47
CA GLU A 19 -4.89 -16.17 14.18
C GLU A 19 -4.58 -16.95 15.46
N ARG A 20 -4.42 -16.24 16.59
CA ARG A 20 -4.04 -16.81 17.89
C ARG A 20 -5.18 -16.87 18.91
N VAL A 21 -6.38 -16.41 18.56
CA VAL A 21 -7.56 -16.48 19.43
C VAL A 21 -8.39 -17.75 19.17
N PRO A 22 -8.93 -18.38 20.24
CA PRO A 22 -9.86 -19.51 20.16
C PRO A 22 -11.00 -19.28 19.16
N TRP A 23 -11.46 -20.34 18.50
CA TRP A 23 -12.42 -20.27 17.39
C TRP A 23 -13.68 -19.45 17.69
N ALA A 24 -14.14 -19.46 18.94
CA ALA A 24 -15.33 -18.75 19.42
C ALA A 24 -15.22 -17.21 19.39
N MET A 25 -14.01 -16.63 19.48
CA MET A 25 -13.80 -15.17 19.52
C MET A 25 -13.44 -14.54 18.16
N ARG A 26 -13.12 -15.37 17.16
CA ARG A 26 -12.85 -14.95 15.78
C ARG A 26 -13.94 -14.05 15.16
N PRO A 27 -15.25 -14.29 15.34
CA PRO A 27 -16.27 -13.43 14.74
C PRO A 27 -16.29 -12.01 15.31
N VAL A 28 -16.03 -11.84 16.62
CA VAL A 28 -15.98 -10.52 17.27
C VAL A 28 -14.75 -9.73 16.82
N ALA A 29 -13.58 -10.38 16.78
CA ALA A 29 -12.35 -9.77 16.26
C ALA A 29 -12.51 -9.33 14.79
N LYS A 30 -13.11 -10.18 13.94
CA LYS A 30 -13.39 -9.86 12.53
C LYS A 30 -14.35 -8.68 12.38
N MET A 31 -15.33 -8.55 13.27
CA MET A 31 -16.28 -7.44 13.27
C MET A 31 -15.62 -6.11 13.64
N ILE A 32 -14.72 -6.10 14.63
CA ILE A 32 -13.96 -4.92 15.03
C ILE A 32 -12.99 -4.50 13.91
N SER A 33 -12.27 -5.46 13.31
CA SER A 33 -11.38 -5.20 12.17
C SER A 33 -12.14 -4.61 10.98
N ASN A 34 -13.29 -5.21 10.61
CA ASN A 34 -14.14 -4.71 9.54
C ASN A 34 -14.73 -3.32 9.87
N GLY A 35 -15.08 -3.06 11.12
CA GLY A 35 -15.56 -1.76 11.58
C GLY A 35 -14.50 -0.66 11.46
N ALA A 36 -13.26 -0.95 11.89
CA ALA A 36 -12.13 -0.02 11.75
C ALA A 36 -11.76 0.21 10.28
N ASP A 37 -11.76 -0.84 9.46
CA ASP A 37 -11.54 -0.72 8.02
C ASP A 37 -12.60 0.15 7.34
N LYS A 38 -13.87 0.01 7.73
CA LYS A 38 -14.98 0.72 7.07
C LYS A 38 -15.16 2.15 7.57
N ALA A 39 -14.95 2.40 8.86
CA ALA A 39 -15.22 3.70 9.47
C ALA A 39 -14.01 4.65 9.46
N LEU A 40 -12.79 4.13 9.51
CA LEU A 40 -11.57 4.93 9.69
C LEU A 40 -10.60 4.81 8.53
N LEU A 41 -10.33 3.58 8.06
CA LEU A 41 -9.26 3.36 7.09
C LEU A 41 -9.72 3.55 5.65
N GLY A 42 -10.90 3.05 5.28
CA GLY A 42 -11.45 3.10 3.92
C GLY A 42 -11.62 4.52 3.36
N PRO A 43 -12.30 5.44 4.08
CA PRO A 43 -12.47 6.82 3.64
C PRO A 43 -11.13 7.56 3.52
N GLN A 44 -10.23 7.35 4.49
CA GLN A 44 -8.92 7.97 4.49
C GLN A 44 -8.05 7.47 3.34
N ILE A 45 -8.04 6.16 3.08
CA ILE A 45 -7.31 5.56 1.94
C ILE A 45 -7.85 6.10 0.62
N THR A 46 -9.17 6.23 0.49
CA THR A 46 -9.81 6.77 -0.71
C THR A 46 -9.42 8.24 -0.93
N ASN A 47 -9.44 9.07 0.12
CA ASN A 47 -9.00 10.46 0.05
C ASN A 47 -7.52 10.57 -0.32
N HIS A 48 -6.66 9.71 0.25
CA HIS A 48 -5.24 9.69 -0.09
C HIS A 48 -5.01 9.24 -1.53
N PHE A 49 -5.71 8.22 -2.03
CA PHE A 49 -5.59 7.82 -3.43
C PHE A 49 -6.08 8.91 -4.38
N ALA A 50 -7.19 9.59 -4.07
CA ALA A 50 -7.65 10.72 -4.87
C ALA A 50 -6.61 11.84 -4.91
N PHE A 51 -5.99 12.16 -3.77
CA PHE A 51 -4.91 13.14 -3.70
C PHE A 51 -3.69 12.69 -4.53
N LEU A 52 -3.18 11.48 -4.31
CA LEU A 52 -2.01 10.95 -5.01
C LEU A 52 -2.23 10.84 -6.53
N GLU A 53 -3.42 10.41 -6.95
CA GLU A 53 -3.84 10.40 -8.34
C GLU A 53 -3.81 11.82 -8.92
N SER A 54 -4.37 12.80 -8.20
CA SER A 54 -4.37 14.22 -8.62
C SER A 54 -2.96 14.81 -8.72
N GLU A 55 -2.03 14.36 -7.88
CA GLU A 55 -0.64 14.77 -7.94
C GLU A 55 0.07 14.17 -9.14
N LEU A 56 -0.14 12.88 -9.42
CA LEU A 56 0.40 12.23 -10.62
C LEU A 56 -0.25 12.71 -11.94
N HIS A 57 -1.35 13.45 -11.86
CA HIS A 57 -1.87 14.21 -13.00
C HIS A 57 -1.03 15.45 -13.33
N LYS A 58 -0.40 16.06 -12.33
CA LYS A 58 0.41 17.29 -12.49
C LYS A 58 1.89 17.00 -12.74
N ARG A 59 2.39 15.89 -12.18
CA ARG A 59 3.81 15.52 -12.18
C ARG A 59 3.97 14.05 -12.53
N GLU A 60 5.10 13.73 -13.16
CA GLU A 60 5.39 12.36 -13.57
C GLU A 60 5.71 11.47 -12.36
N TRP A 61 6.50 11.98 -11.42
CA TRP A 61 6.86 11.32 -10.16
C TRP A 61 6.29 12.11 -8.98
N PHE A 62 6.12 11.47 -7.81
CA PHE A 62 5.60 12.16 -6.62
C PHE A 62 6.51 13.30 -6.17
N ALA A 63 7.82 13.17 -6.34
CA ALA A 63 8.77 14.21 -5.97
C ALA A 63 8.99 15.28 -7.05
N GLY A 64 8.37 15.17 -8.24
CA GLY A 64 8.49 16.14 -9.32
C GLY A 64 8.77 15.50 -10.68
N ALA A 65 9.69 16.10 -11.44
CA ALA A 65 10.02 15.65 -12.79
C ALA A 65 10.98 14.44 -12.81
N GLU A 66 11.77 14.25 -11.75
CA GLU A 66 12.74 13.17 -11.64
C GLU A 66 12.39 12.23 -10.49
N LEU A 67 12.77 10.97 -10.65
CA LEU A 67 12.59 9.96 -9.62
C LEU A 67 13.59 10.19 -8.48
N THR A 68 13.07 10.19 -7.26
CA THR A 68 13.84 10.36 -6.04
C THR A 68 13.71 9.16 -5.10
N ALA A 69 14.42 9.22 -3.97
CA ALA A 69 14.24 8.27 -2.87
C ALA A 69 12.80 8.25 -2.32
N ALA A 70 12.06 9.36 -2.41
CA ALA A 70 10.66 9.41 -1.99
C ALA A 70 9.77 8.52 -2.86
N ASP A 71 10.00 8.51 -4.17
CA ASP A 71 9.26 7.65 -5.11
C ASP A 71 9.56 6.17 -4.89
N VAL A 72 10.81 5.84 -4.56
CA VAL A 72 11.21 4.46 -4.20
C VAL A 72 10.57 4.04 -2.88
N GLN A 73 10.46 4.93 -1.89
CA GLN A 73 9.74 4.62 -0.65
C GLN A 73 8.23 4.42 -0.90
N MET A 74 7.64 5.22 -1.81
CA MET A 74 6.22 5.17 -2.15
C MET A 74 5.84 4.00 -3.07
N SER A 75 6.79 3.40 -3.79
CA SER A 75 6.47 2.29 -4.70
C SER A 75 5.89 1.08 -3.97
N PHE A 76 6.46 0.70 -2.83
CA PHE A 76 5.99 -0.47 -2.07
C PHE A 76 4.54 -0.37 -1.59
N PRO A 77 4.10 0.69 -0.88
CA PRO A 77 2.72 0.78 -0.43
C PRO A 77 1.73 0.91 -1.59
N ILE A 78 2.12 1.54 -2.71
CA ILE A 78 1.25 1.72 -3.88
C ILE A 78 1.11 0.40 -4.65
N GLU A 79 2.20 -0.35 -4.87
CA GLU A 79 2.15 -1.69 -5.46
C GLU A 79 1.31 -2.64 -4.60
N ALA A 80 1.50 -2.60 -3.28
CA ALA A 80 0.73 -3.43 -2.36
C ALA A 80 -0.74 -3.00 -2.27
N ALA A 81 -1.06 -1.75 -2.57
CA ALA A 81 -2.43 -1.28 -2.71
C ALA A 81 -3.06 -1.74 -4.03
N ASP A 82 -2.36 -1.59 -5.15
CA ASP A 82 -2.81 -2.07 -6.47
C ASP A 82 -3.15 -3.57 -6.42
N ALA A 83 -2.26 -4.38 -5.81
CA ALA A 83 -2.47 -5.81 -5.63
C ALA A 83 -3.72 -6.16 -4.80
N ARG A 84 -4.20 -5.26 -3.91
CA ARG A 84 -5.34 -5.51 -3.02
C ARG A 84 -6.65 -4.94 -3.53
N VAL A 85 -6.63 -3.74 -4.11
CA VAL A 85 -7.87 -3.03 -4.50
C VAL A 85 -8.06 -2.93 -6.00
N GLY A 86 -7.01 -3.18 -6.80
CA GLY A 86 -7.01 -3.05 -8.25
C GLY A 86 -7.16 -1.60 -8.71
N PHE A 87 -6.08 -1.00 -9.21
CA PHE A 87 -6.10 0.36 -9.75
C PHE A 87 -6.55 0.44 -11.21
N ALA A 88 -6.52 -0.68 -11.94
CA ALA A 88 -6.94 -0.73 -13.33
C ALA A 88 -8.35 -0.14 -13.53
N GLY A 89 -8.45 0.87 -14.40
CA GLY A 89 -9.71 1.57 -14.73
C GLY A 89 -10.23 2.55 -13.68
N ARG A 90 -9.72 2.52 -12.44
CA ARG A 90 -10.17 3.40 -11.33
C ARG A 90 -9.19 4.50 -10.98
N LEU A 91 -7.89 4.20 -11.03
CA LEU A 91 -6.79 5.08 -10.66
C LEU A 91 -5.67 4.94 -11.71
N PRO A 92 -5.92 5.39 -12.95
CA PRO A 92 -5.02 5.15 -14.09
C PRO A 92 -3.62 5.75 -13.91
N LYS A 93 -3.47 6.88 -13.21
CA LYS A 93 -2.15 7.50 -12.97
C LYS A 93 -1.36 6.73 -11.92
N LEU A 94 -1.99 6.30 -10.84
CA LEU A 94 -1.36 5.41 -9.86
C LEU A 94 -0.95 4.08 -10.49
N LYS A 95 -1.80 3.51 -11.35
CA LYS A 95 -1.45 2.31 -12.11
C LYS A 95 -0.26 2.56 -13.04
N GLY A 96 -0.27 3.69 -13.76
CA GLY A 96 0.84 4.09 -14.62
C GLY A 96 2.14 4.32 -13.85
N PHE A 97 2.07 4.84 -12.62
CA PHE A 97 3.23 4.96 -11.74
C PHE A 97 3.80 3.57 -11.37
N VAL A 98 2.94 2.62 -10.97
CA VAL A 98 3.36 1.24 -10.67
C VAL A 98 4.07 0.62 -11.87
N ASP A 99 3.47 0.71 -13.05
CA ASP A 99 4.03 0.16 -14.28
C ASP A 99 5.39 0.80 -14.61
N ARG A 100 5.50 2.12 -14.43
CA ARG A 100 6.76 2.84 -14.66
C ARG A 100 7.84 2.42 -13.67
N VAL A 101 7.51 2.21 -12.40
CA VAL A 101 8.48 1.73 -11.40
C VAL A 101 8.96 0.33 -11.74
N GLN A 102 8.03 -0.60 -12.03
CA GLN A 102 8.34 -2.00 -12.33
C GLN A 102 9.13 -2.19 -13.62
N ALA A 103 8.93 -1.31 -14.60
CA ALA A 103 9.68 -1.34 -15.86
C ALA A 103 11.17 -1.02 -15.69
N ARG A 104 11.58 -0.36 -14.59
CA ARG A 104 12.96 0.13 -14.41
C ARG A 104 13.96 -1.03 -14.28
N PRO A 105 15.10 -0.99 -14.99
CA PRO A 105 16.16 -2.00 -14.82
C PRO A 105 16.69 -2.11 -13.39
N ALA A 106 16.74 -0.99 -12.66
CA ALA A 106 17.15 -0.98 -11.26
C ALA A 106 16.17 -1.75 -10.35
N TYR A 107 14.86 -1.68 -10.64
CA TYR A 107 13.83 -2.43 -9.92
C TYR A 107 13.97 -3.93 -10.19
N LYS A 108 14.18 -4.32 -11.46
CA LYS A 108 14.43 -5.73 -11.83
C LYS A 108 15.66 -6.31 -11.13
N ARG A 109 16.79 -5.57 -11.11
CA ARG A 109 17.99 -5.98 -10.36
C ARG A 109 17.75 -6.07 -8.85
N ALA A 110 16.92 -5.19 -8.30
CA ALA A 110 16.54 -5.25 -6.89
C ALA A 110 15.72 -6.52 -6.59
N LEU A 111 14.82 -6.94 -7.48
CA LEU A 111 14.09 -8.21 -7.36
C LEU A 111 15.03 -9.43 -7.47
N GLU A 112 15.98 -9.41 -8.40
CA GLU A 112 16.95 -10.50 -8.57
C GLU A 112 17.81 -10.70 -7.31
N ARG A 113 18.18 -9.61 -6.62
CA ARG A 113 19.00 -9.65 -5.40
C ARG A 113 18.18 -9.84 -4.11
N GLY A 114 16.99 -9.26 -4.05
CA GLY A 114 16.14 -9.19 -2.86
C GLY A 114 15.04 -10.25 -2.80
N GLY A 115 14.85 -11.02 -3.86
CA GLY A 115 13.75 -11.98 -4.00
C GLY A 115 12.44 -11.32 -4.47
N ALA A 116 11.52 -12.14 -4.97
CA ALA A 116 10.22 -11.67 -5.44
C ALA A 116 9.41 -11.05 -4.30
N GLN A 117 8.85 -9.85 -4.53
CA GLN A 117 7.97 -9.22 -3.56
C GLN A 117 6.65 -9.98 -3.48
N THR A 118 6.52 -10.80 -2.44
CA THR A 118 5.32 -11.59 -2.21
C THR A 118 4.26 -10.70 -1.55
N PHE A 119 3.60 -9.84 -2.33
CA PHE A 119 2.42 -9.09 -1.88
C PHE A 119 1.13 -9.93 -1.96
N LEU A 120 1.25 -11.19 -2.39
CA LEU A 120 0.18 -12.16 -2.55
C LEU A 120 0.23 -13.17 -1.41
N LYS A 121 -0.63 -12.98 -0.41
CA LYS A 121 -1.36 -14.03 0.33
C LYS A 121 -2.64 -13.42 0.89
#